data_AF-A0A3N7GSW7-F1
#
_entry.id   AF-A0A3N7GSW7-F1
#
_cell.length_a   1.000
_cell.length_b   1.000
_cell.length_c   1.000
_cell.angle_alpha   90.00
_cell.angle_beta   90.00
_cell.angle_gamma   90.00
#
_symmetry.space_group_name_H-M   'P 1'
#
loop_
_entity.id
_entity.type
_entity.pdbx_description
1 polymer ?
#
loop_
_entity_poly.entity_id
_entity_poly.type
_entity_poly.pdbx_seq_one_letter_code
_entity_poly.pdbx_strand_id
1 'polypeptide(L)' 'MYLSKEYKADIFAEFAGGATNTGSAEGQVALFTKRIAHLTEHLKSNRKDFAT' A
#
# COMPACT_ATOMS: atom_id res chain seq x y z
N MET A 1 -8.17 0.81 4.77
CA MET A 1 -7.51 1.28 3.53
C MET A 1 -8.21 0.66 2.32
N TYR A 2 -9.07 1.42 1.65
CA TYR A 2 -9.52 1.07 0.31
C TYR A 2 -8.56 1.77 -0.66
N LEU A 3 -7.47 1.10 -1.05
CA LEU A 3 -6.74 1.60 -2.22
C LEU A 3 -7.68 1.39 -3.42
N SER A 4 -8.09 2.48 -4.06
CA SER A 4 -8.79 2.39 -5.33
C SER A 4 -7.91 1.66 -6.35
N LYS A 5 -8.51 1.10 -7.41
CA LYS A 5 -7.75 0.36 -8.42
C LYS A 5 -6.71 1.25 -9.09
N GLU A 6 -7.07 2.52 -9.30
CA GLU A 6 -6.26 3.56 -9.90
C GLU A 6 -5.00 3.79 -9.05
N TYR A 7 -5.17 3.98 -7.74
CA TYR A 7 -4.04 4.24 -6.85
C TYR A 7 -3.07 3.05 -6.73
N LYS A 8 -3.56 1.81 -6.87
CA LYS A 8 -2.66 0.64 -6.96
C LYS A 8 -1.90 0.62 -8.27
N ALA A 9 -2.58 0.90 -9.38
CA ALA A 9 -1.97 0.93 -10.71
C ALA A 9 -0.85 1.97 -10.79
N ASP A 10 -1.03 3.13 -10.16
CA ASP A 10 0.00 4.18 -10.07
C ASP A 10 1.25 3.69 -9.32
N ILE A 11 1.08 3.01 -8.19
CA ILE A 11 2.20 2.44 -7.43
C ILE A 11 2.99 1.43 -8.29
N PHE A 12 2.31 0.56 -9.03
CA PHE A 12 3.00 -0.40 -9.90
C PHE A 12 3.62 0.27 -11.13
N ALA A 13 3.00 1.32 -11.68
CA ALA A 13 3.60 2.10 -12.76
C ALA A 13 4.91 2.76 -12.32
N GLU A 14 4.96 3.30 -11.10
CA GLU A 14 6.13 3.98 -10.55
C GLU A 14 7.24 3.02 -10.08
N PHE A 15 6.88 1.96 -9.36
CA PHE A 15 7.85 1.10 -8.66
C PHE A 15 8.04 -0.29 -9.27
N ALA A 16 7.18 -0.75 -10.19
CA ALA A 16 7.29 -2.07 -10.82
C ALA A 16 7.73 -2.02 -12.29
N GLY A 17 8.07 -0.83 -12.80
CA GLY A 17 8.40 -0.63 -14.21
C GLY A 17 7.21 -0.76 -15.16
N GLY A 18 5.98 -0.86 -14.62
CA GLY A 18 4.76 -0.96 -15.42
C GLY A 18 3.54 -1.34 -14.56
N ALA A 19 2.39 -0.71 -14.85
CA ALA A 19 1.15 -0.90 -14.09
C ALA A 19 0.62 -2.35 -14.07
N THR A 20 0.99 -3.16 -15.06
CA THR A 20 0.60 -4.58 -15.17
C THR A 20 1.57 -5.53 -14.46
N ASN A 21 2.75 -5.05 -14.04
CA ASN A 21 3.75 -5.85 -13.35
C ASN A 21 3.45 -5.93 -11.85
N THR A 22 2.34 -6.56 -11.50
CA THR A 22 1.92 -6.67 -10.09
C THR A 22 2.73 -7.70 -9.30
N GLY A 23 3.60 -8.47 -9.95
CA GLY A 23 4.39 -9.54 -9.32
C GLY A 23 5.80 -9.13 -8.89
N SER A 24 6.25 -7.92 -9.22
CA SER A 24 7.60 -7.49 -8.88
C SER A 24 7.79 -7.32 -7.38
N ALA A 25 9.01 -7.60 -6.91
CA ALA A 25 9.35 -7.42 -5.51
C ALA A 25 9.24 -5.94 -5.11
N GLU A 26 9.75 -5.04 -5.95
CA GLU A 26 9.77 -3.60 -5.74
C GLU A 26 8.36 -3.00 -5.68
N GLY A 27 7.47 -3.42 -6.59
CA GLY A 27 6.07 -2.98 -6.61
C GLY A 27 5.29 -3.47 -5.39
N GLN A 28 5.49 -4.72 -4.99
CA GLN A 28 4.88 -5.28 -3.78
C GLN A 28 5.41 -4.60 -2.51
N VAL A 29 6.72 -4.35 -2.42
CA VAL A 29 7.32 -3.60 -1.33
C VAL A 29 6.71 -2.21 -1.24
N ALA A 30 6.61 -1.47 -2.36
CA ALA A 30 6.00 -0.14 -2.39
C ALA A 30 4.53 -0.17 -1.92
N LEU A 31 3.75 -1.16 -2.36
CA LEU A 31 2.37 -1.35 -1.95
C LEU A 31 2.26 -1.60 -0.43
N PHE A 32 3.09 -2.49 0.12
CA PHE A 32 3.11 -2.76 1.56
C PHE A 32 3.59 -1.57 2.38
N THR A 33 4.60 -0.84 1.93
CA THR A 33 5.07 0.38 2.60
C THR A 33 3.95 1.40 2.74
N LYS A 34 3.18 1.66 1.66
CA LYS A 34 2.02 2.57 1.72
C LYS A 34 0.96 2.06 2.69
N ARG A 35 0.71 0.74 2.71
CA ARG A 35 -0.25 0.13 3.64
C ARG A 35 0.18 0.25 5.10
N ILE A 36 1.46 0.00 5.39
CA ILE A 36 2.03 0.14 6.74
C ILE A 36 1.92 1.58 7.22
N ALA A 37 2.26 2.56 6.37
CA ALA A 37 2.16 3.98 6.72
C ALA A 37 0.71 4.38 7.07
N HIS A 38 -0.27 3.95 6.26
CA HIS A 38 -1.69 4.19 6.54
C HIS A 38 -2.13 3.52 7.85
N LEU A 39 -1.79 2.24 8.06
CA LEU A 39 -2.15 1.52 9.28
C LEU A 39 -1.49 2.16 10.51
N THR A 40 -0.27 2.65 10.38
CA THR A 40 0.43 3.36 11.45
C THR A 40 -0.35 4.59 11.91
N GLU A 41 -0.83 5.42 10.97
CA GLU A 41 -1.64 6.60 11.32
C GLU A 41 -3.02 6.22 11.88
N HIS A 42 -3.64 5.16 11.33
CA HIS A 42 -4.89 4.63 11.86
C HIS A 42 -4.75 4.19 13.32
N LEU A 43 -3.73 3.40 13.65
CA LEU A 43 -3.50 2.89 15.00
C LEU A 43 -3.03 3.98 15.98
N LYS A 44 -2.33 5.02 15.49
CA LYS A 44 -2.03 6.21 16.30
C LYS A 44 -3.29 6.93 16.78
N SER A 45 -4.31 6.99 15.92
CA SER A 45 -5.60 7.59 16.25
C SER A 45 -6.49 6.63 17.05
N ASN A 46 -6.35 5.32 16.81
CA ASN A 46 -7.16 4.27 17.43
C ASN A 46 -6.30 3.38 18.35
N ARG A 47 -5.83 3.96 19.46
CA ARG A 47 -4.86 3.32 20.39
C ARG A 47 -5.32 1.99 21.02
N LYS A 48 -6.61 1.68 20.97
CA LYS A 48 -7.20 0.45 21.52
C LYS A 48 -7.60 -0.57 20.44
N ASP A 49 -7.32 -0.26 19.18
CA ASP A 49 -7.55 -1.18 18.07
C ASP A 49 -6.38 -2.15 17.98
N PHE A 50 -6.61 -3.40 18.38
CA PHE A 50 -5.61 -4.47 18.37
C PHE A 50 -5.85 -5.49 17.25
N ALA A 51 -6.88 -5.29 16.42
CA ALA A 51 -7.33 -6.26 15.41
C ALA A 51 -7.06 -5.83 13.95
N THR A 52 -6.74 -4.56 13.72
CA THR A 52 -6.53 -3.94 12.39
C THR A 52 -5.07 -3.91 11.97
#